data_AF-A0A109XFB2-F1
#
_entry.id   AF-A0A109XFB2-F1
#
_cell.length_a   1.000
_cell.length_b   1.000
_cell.length_c   1.000
_cell.angle_alpha   90.00
_cell.angle_beta   90.00
_cell.angle_gamma   90.00
#
_symmetry.space_group_name_H-M   'P 1'
#
loop_
_entity.id
_entity.type
_entity.pdbx_description
1 polymer ?
#
loop_
_entity_poly.entity_id
_entity_poly.type
_entity_poly.pdbx_seq_one_letter_code
_entity_poly.pdbx_strand_id
1 'polypeptide(L)'
;KMNVSFFPRDAVDFFMRAISKIKQDREKETHTGRVDFLQLMIESQKSTSNDSNEANPSHKALSDIEILSQAFIFIFAGYEPTSNMLCYLVYELATHPDVQQKLLQEIDTVLPNKAPLTYEAMMQLEYLDMTVNE
;
A
#
# COMPACT_ATOMS: atom_id res chain seq x y z
N LYS A 1 -6.65 -33.42 -7.65
CA LYS A 1 -6.29 -32.01 -7.40
C LYS A 1 -6.93 -31.59 -6.09
N MET A 2 -6.14 -31.31 -5.06
CA MET A 2 -6.64 -30.88 -3.76
C MET A 2 -7.19 -29.46 -3.91
N ASN A 3 -8.47 -29.25 -3.62
CA ASN A 3 -9.19 -27.99 -3.78
C ASN A 3 -8.96 -27.07 -2.56
N VAL A 4 -7.70 -26.93 -2.13
CA VAL A 4 -7.31 -26.14 -0.96
C VAL A 4 -6.92 -24.75 -1.43
N SER A 5 -7.53 -23.72 -0.83
CA SER A 5 -7.21 -22.31 -1.08
C SER A 5 -6.64 -21.72 0.21
N PHE A 6 -5.54 -20.99 0.12
CA PHE A 6 -4.95 -20.26 1.26
C PHE A 6 -5.79 -19.04 1.68
N PHE A 7 -6.66 -18.56 0.78
CA PHE A 7 -7.51 -17.40 1.01
C PHE A 7 -8.99 -17.74 0.85
N PRO A 8 -9.88 -17.09 1.62
CA PRO A 8 -11.32 -17.18 1.40
C PRO A 8 -11.66 -16.73 -0.03
N ARG A 9 -12.41 -17.56 -0.77
CA ARG A 9 -12.74 -17.27 -2.18
C ARG A 9 -13.50 -15.97 -2.34
N ASP A 10 -14.46 -15.71 -1.45
CA ASP A 10 -15.28 -14.49 -1.50
C ASP A 10 -14.43 -13.22 -1.37
N ALA A 11 -13.38 -13.26 -0.55
CA ALA A 11 -12.45 -12.15 -0.39
C ALA A 11 -11.61 -11.95 -1.66
N VAL A 12 -11.04 -13.03 -2.21
CA VAL A 12 -10.29 -12.98 -3.47
C VAL A 12 -11.16 -12.43 -4.60
N ASP A 13 -12.38 -12.94 -4.75
CA ASP A 13 -13.32 -12.51 -5.79
C ASP A 13 -13.76 -11.06 -5.62
N PHE A 14 -13.91 -10.59 -4.37
CA PHE A 14 -14.17 -9.19 -4.09
C PHE A 14 -13.00 -8.30 -4.55
N PHE A 15 -11.78 -8.59 -4.11
CA PHE A 15 -10.61 -7.77 -4.44
C PHE A 15 -10.26 -7.82 -5.92
N MET A 16 -10.34 -8.99 -6.56
CA MET A 16 -10.10 -9.12 -8.01
C MET A 16 -11.09 -8.27 -8.81
N ARG A 17 -12.37 -8.25 -8.43
CA ARG A 17 -13.38 -7.38 -9.06
C ARG A 17 -13.09 -5.89 -8.80
N ALA A 18 -12.72 -5.53 -7.58
CA ALA A 18 -12.42 -4.14 -7.24
C ALA A 18 -11.20 -3.60 -8.01
N ILE A 19 -10.09 -4.35 -8.01
CA ILE A 19 -8.86 -3.97 -8.71
C ILE A 19 -9.09 -3.94 -10.22
N SER A 20 -9.82 -4.92 -10.77
CA SER A 20 -10.17 -4.94 -12.20
C SER A 20 -10.99 -3.71 -12.60
N LYS A 21 -11.96 -3.30 -11.78
CA LYS A 21 -12.72 -2.08 -12.00
C LYS A 21 -11.82 -0.84 -11.99
N ILE A 22 -10.95 -0.70 -10.98
CA ILE A 22 -10.00 0.42 -10.88
C ILE A 22 -9.09 0.49 -12.11
N LYS A 23 -8.58 -0.65 -12.57
CA LYS A 23 -7.76 -0.73 -13.80
C LYS A 23 -8.54 -0.21 -15.01
N GLN A 24 -9.76 -0.70 -15.22
CA GLN A 24 -10.60 -0.30 -16.37
C GLN A 24 -10.93 1.19 -16.35
N ASP A 25 -11.20 1.76 -15.17
CA ASP A 25 -11.52 3.18 -15.02
C ASP A 25 -10.29 4.04 -15.40
N ARG A 26 -9.08 3.63 -14.99
CA ARG A 26 -7.80 4.29 -15.35
C ARG A 26 -7.39 4.13 -16.82
N GLU A 27 -7.92 3.13 -17.51
CA GLU A 27 -7.66 2.96 -18.95
C GLU A 27 -8.57 3.83 -19.82
N LYS A 28 -9.77 4.15 -19.33
CA LYS A 28 -10.74 5.00 -20.03
C LYS A 28 -10.43 6.48 -19.91
N GLU A 29 -9.92 6.90 -18.76
CA GLU A 29 -9.54 8.28 -18.49
C GLU A 29 -8.03 8.45 -18.72
N THR A 30 -7.62 9.54 -19.38
CA THR A 30 -6.20 9.91 -19.42
C THR A 30 -5.79 10.31 -18.01
N HIS A 31 -5.18 9.38 -17.27
CA HIS A 31 -4.78 9.61 -15.87
C HIS A 31 -3.69 10.71 -15.81
N THR A 32 -4.09 11.94 -15.53
CA THR A 32 -3.18 13.07 -15.25
C THR A 32 -2.84 13.20 -13.76
N GLY A 33 -3.19 12.19 -12.97
CA GLY A 33 -3.06 12.18 -11.52
C GLY A 33 -1.73 11.63 -11.01
N ARG A 34 -1.67 11.39 -9.70
CA ARG A 34 -0.51 10.79 -9.01
C ARG A 34 -0.20 9.42 -9.61
N VAL A 35 1.07 9.19 -9.94
CA VAL A 35 1.60 7.90 -10.36
C VAL A 35 1.76 7.02 -9.12
N ASP A 36 1.12 5.86 -9.12
CA ASP A 36 1.21 4.84 -8.07
C ASP A 36 1.64 3.49 -8.65
N PHE A 37 1.82 2.49 -7.78
CA PHE A 37 2.29 1.17 -8.17
C PHE A 37 1.41 0.49 -9.24
N LEU A 38 0.08 0.62 -9.13
CA LEU A 38 -0.84 0.04 -10.11
C LEU A 38 -0.72 0.76 -11.46
N GLN A 39 -0.55 2.08 -11.46
CA GLN A 39 -0.33 2.86 -12.67
C GLN A 39 0.96 2.44 -13.38
N LEU A 40 2.07 2.25 -12.65
CA LEU A 40 3.34 1.77 -13.22
C LEU A 40 3.21 0.40 -13.87
N MET A 41 2.43 -0.52 -13.28
CA MET A 41 2.17 -1.83 -13.87
C MET A 41 1.33 -1.75 -15.15
N ILE A 42 0.33 -0.86 -15.20
CA ILE A 42 -0.49 -0.62 -16.40
C ILE A 42 0.38 -0.02 -17.52
N GLU A 43 1.25 0.93 -17.21
CA GLU A 43 2.16 1.54 -18.18
C GLU A 43 3.18 0.54 -18.72
N SER A 44 3.73 -0.32 -17.85
CA SER A 44 4.62 -1.42 -18.24
C SER A 44 3.95 -2.44 -19.16
N GLN A 45 2.63 -2.59 -19.12
CA GLN A 45 1.89 -3.44 -20.06
C GLN A 45 1.73 -2.76 -21.43
N LYS A 46 1.52 -1.44 -21.46
CA LYS A 46 1.30 -0.66 -22.70
C LYS A 46 2.60 -0.44 -23.49
N SER A 47 3.72 -0.16 -22.82
CA SER A 47 5.01 0.15 -23.47
C SER A 47 5.53 -0.99 -24.34
N THR A 48 5.37 -2.24 -23.91
CA THR A 48 5.77 -3.43 -24.70
C THR A 48 4.85 -3.72 -25.89
N SER A 49 3.64 -3.15 -25.93
CA SER A 49 2.67 -3.38 -27.01
C SER A 49 2.93 -2.50 -28.25
N ASN A 50 3.64 -1.38 -28.10
CA ASN A 50 3.89 -0.41 -29.17
C ASN A 50 5.26 -0.56 -29.85
N ASP A 51 6.22 -1.28 -29.25
CA ASP A 51 7.52 -1.59 -29.85
C ASP A 51 7.51 -3.00 -30.45
N SER A 52 6.91 -3.15 -31.62
CA SER A 52 6.98 -4.39 -32.41
C SER A 52 8.32 -4.57 -33.14
N ASN A 53 9.30 -3.69 -32.91
CA ASN A 53 10.60 -3.68 -33.59
C ASN A 53 11.74 -3.55 -32.57
N GLU A 54 12.01 -4.58 -31.77
CA GLU A 54 13.36 -5.08 -31.51
C GLU A 54 13.36 -6.21 -30.49
N ALA A 55 14.12 -7.25 -30.83
CA ALA A 55 14.29 -8.47 -30.06
C ALA A 55 15.08 -8.21 -28.75
N ASN A 56 14.39 -7.77 -27.70
CA ASN A 56 14.90 -7.85 -26.33
C ASN A 56 14.05 -8.84 -25.51
N PRO A 57 14.48 -10.09 -25.32
CA PRO A 57 13.74 -11.10 -24.55
C PRO A 57 13.63 -10.79 -23.04
N SER A 58 14.15 -9.64 -22.58
CA SER A 58 14.21 -9.22 -21.18
C SER A 58 12.98 -8.45 -20.69
N HIS A 59 12.18 -7.84 -21.59
CA HIS A 59 11.03 -7.01 -21.23
C HIS A 59 9.70 -7.66 -21.68
N LYS A 60 9.26 -8.68 -20.94
CA LYS A 60 7.92 -9.27 -21.14
C LYS A 60 6.85 -8.36 -20.53
N ALA A 61 5.85 -7.98 -21.32
CA ALA A 61 4.70 -7.22 -20.85
C ALA A 61 3.98 -7.96 -19.72
N LEU A 62 3.53 -7.24 -18.69
CA LEU A 62 2.65 -7.81 -17.67
C LEU A 62 1.27 -8.12 -18.27
N SER A 63 0.78 -9.32 -18.01
CA SER A 63 -0.60 -9.71 -18.31
C SER A 63 -1.58 -9.18 -17.27
N ASP A 64 -2.86 -9.12 -17.61
CA ASP A 64 -3.91 -8.67 -16.69
C ASP A 64 -3.95 -9.49 -15.41
N ILE A 65 -3.79 -10.81 -15.54
CA ILE A 65 -3.79 -11.70 -14.38
C ILE A 65 -2.57 -11.43 -13.48
N GLU A 66 -1.40 -11.12 -14.06
CA GLU A 66 -0.20 -10.75 -13.30
C GLU A 66 -0.42 -9.41 -12.57
N ILE A 67 -0.95 -8.37 -13.24
CA ILE A 67 -1.22 -7.06 -12.63
C ILE A 67 -2.21 -7.19 -11.47
N LEU A 68 -3.35 -7.87 -11.69
CA LEU A 68 -4.38 -8.05 -10.68
C LEU A 68 -3.88 -8.88 -9.49
N SER A 69 -3.13 -9.95 -9.77
CA SER A 69 -2.58 -10.82 -8.72
C SER A 69 -1.53 -10.07 -7.88
N GLN A 70 -0.64 -9.30 -8.51
CA GLN A 70 0.36 -8.51 -7.79
C GLN A 70 -0.31 -7.44 -6.93
N ALA A 71 -1.26 -6.68 -7.47
CA ALA A 71 -2.01 -5.70 -6.69
C ALA A 71 -2.73 -6.33 -5.48
N PHE A 72 -3.33 -7.51 -5.66
CA PHE A 72 -3.95 -8.25 -4.57
C PHE A 72 -2.93 -8.66 -3.50
N ILE A 73 -1.79 -9.23 -3.91
CA ILE A 73 -0.71 -9.64 -2.99
C ILE A 73 -0.18 -8.45 -2.21
N PHE A 74 0.06 -7.30 -2.86
CA PHE A 74 0.55 -6.10 -2.18
C PHE A 74 -0.41 -5.61 -1.09
N ILE A 75 -1.71 -5.58 -1.38
CA ILE A 75 -2.73 -5.18 -0.39
C ILE A 75 -2.76 -6.19 0.76
N PHE A 76 -2.82 -7.49 0.45
CA PHE A 76 -2.95 -8.52 1.46
C PHE A 76 -1.71 -8.61 2.35
N ALA A 77 -0.52 -8.66 1.76
CA ALA A 77 0.74 -8.75 2.48
C ALA A 77 1.02 -7.52 3.36
N GLY A 78 0.51 -6.34 2.97
CA GLY A 78 0.59 -5.14 3.81
C GLY A 78 -0.49 -5.10 4.91
N TYR A 79 -1.67 -5.65 4.66
CA TYR A 79 -2.79 -5.52 5.58
C TYR A 79 -2.59 -6.27 6.90
N GLU A 80 -2.26 -7.56 6.85
CA GLU A 80 -2.22 -8.40 8.05
C GLU A 80 -1.11 -7.98 9.03
N PRO A 81 0.16 -7.76 8.61
CA PRO A 81 1.20 -7.32 9.52
C PRO A 81 0.93 -5.92 10.10
N THR A 82 0.53 -4.96 9.26
CA THR A 82 0.29 -3.58 9.70
C THR A 82 -0.91 -3.47 10.62
N SER A 83 -2.01 -4.20 10.36
CA SER A 83 -3.16 -4.21 11.25
C SER A 83 -2.82 -4.78 12.63
N ASN A 84 -2.09 -5.90 12.67
CA ASN A 84 -1.62 -6.48 13.93
C ASN A 84 -0.69 -5.53 14.69
N MET A 85 0.28 -4.93 14.01
CA MET A 85 1.19 -3.95 14.59
C MET A 85 0.42 -2.77 15.21
N LEU A 86 -0.53 -2.20 14.48
CA LEU A 86 -1.36 -1.09 14.98
C LEU A 86 -2.22 -1.52 16.18
N CYS A 87 -2.77 -2.74 16.17
CA CYS A 87 -3.52 -3.27 17.31
C CYS A 87 -2.65 -3.36 18.57
N TYR A 88 -1.43 -3.89 18.46
CA TYR A 88 -0.49 -3.96 19.58
C TYR A 88 -0.07 -2.58 20.05
N LEU A 89 0.29 -1.68 19.13
CA LEU A 89 0.65 -0.30 19.45
C LEU A 89 -0.45 0.40 20.26
N VAL A 90 -1.70 0.32 19.80
CA VAL A 90 -2.83 0.94 20.50
C VAL A 90 -3.08 0.28 21.86
N TYR A 91 -2.93 -1.04 21.95
CA TYR A 91 -3.04 -1.76 23.21
C TYR A 91 -1.99 -1.29 24.23
N GLU A 92 -0.72 -1.26 23.84
CA GLU A 92 0.39 -0.83 24.69
C GLU A 92 0.23 0.62 25.16
N LEU A 93 -0.20 1.51 24.26
CA LEU A 93 -0.50 2.91 24.61
C LEU A 93 -1.66 3.03 25.59
N ALA A 94 -2.68 2.17 25.47
CA ALA A 94 -3.82 2.18 26.39
C ALA A 94 -3.47 1.64 27.79
N THR A 95 -2.50 0.72 27.89
CA THR A 95 -2.05 0.15 29.17
C THR A 95 -0.89 0.92 29.81
N HIS A 96 -0.22 1.81 29.06
CA HIS A 96 0.88 2.66 29.53
C HIS A 96 0.57 4.16 29.30
N PRO A 97 -0.30 4.77 30.13
CA PRO A 97 -0.73 6.16 29.94
C PRO A 97 0.40 7.19 29.99
N ASP A 98 1.48 6.89 30.70
CA ASP A 98 2.69 7.73 30.77
C ASP A 98 3.42 7.78 29.42
N VAL A 99 3.57 6.64 28.76
CA VAL A 99 4.12 6.53 27.39
C VAL A 99 3.22 7.27 26.41
N GLN A 100 1.91 7.04 26.50
CA GLN A 100 0.93 7.73 25.65
C GLN A 100 0.99 9.25 25.82
N GLN A 101 1.04 9.75 27.05
CA GLN A 101 1.13 11.19 27.31
C GLN A 101 2.42 11.78 26.75
N LYS A 102 3.56 11.09 26.92
CA LYS A 102 4.84 11.53 26.38
C LYS A 102 4.83 11.57 24.85
N LEU A 103 4.24 10.58 24.19
CA LEU A 103 4.08 10.55 22.74
C LEU A 103 3.21 11.70 22.23
N LEU A 104 2.08 11.96 22.89
CA LEU A 104 1.22 13.10 22.54
C LEU A 104 1.95 14.45 22.71
N GLN A 105 2.75 14.60 23.77
CA GLN A 105 3.55 15.81 23.98
C GLN A 105 4.58 16.04 22.86
N GLU A 106 5.23 14.99 22.37
CA GLU A 106 6.12 15.08 21.20
C GLU A 106 5.34 15.54 19.96
N ILE A 107 4.22 14.88 19.66
CA ILE A 107 3.38 15.20 18.50
C ILE A 107 2.89 16.65 18.56
N ASP A 108 2.40 17.12 19.71
CA ASP A 108 1.91 18.49 19.89
C ASP A 108 3.04 19.53 19.75
N THR A 109 4.26 19.16 20.13
CA THR A 109 5.45 20.03 20.03
C THR A 109 5.93 20.16 18.59
N VAL A 110 5.98 19.04 17.85
CA VAL A 110 6.46 18.98 16.45
C VAL A 110 5.39 19.49 15.47
N LEU A 111 4.11 19.27 15.77
CA LEU A 111 2.97 19.65 14.91
C LEU A 111 2.04 20.67 15.63
N PRO A 112 2.53 21.86 15.98
CA PRO A 112 1.73 22.84 16.71
C PRO A 112 0.55 23.31 15.86
N ASN A 113 -0.59 23.58 16.52
CA ASN A 113 -1.81 24.10 15.89
C ASN A 113 -2.35 23.28 14.72
N LYS A 114 -2.14 21.95 14.71
CA LYS A 114 -2.55 21.06 13.62
C LYS A 114 -1.89 21.44 12.28
N ALA A 115 -0.63 21.87 12.35
CA ALA A 115 0.17 22.08 11.14
C ALA A 115 0.10 20.84 10.23
N PRO A 116 0.08 21.03 8.89
CA PRO A 116 0.14 19.91 7.98
C PRO A 116 1.36 19.04 8.26
N LEU A 117 1.17 17.72 8.30
CA LEU A 117 2.26 16.77 8.43
C LEU A 117 3.15 16.86 7.19
N THR A 118 4.40 17.29 7.36
CA THR A 118 5.43 17.27 6.30
C THR A 118 6.43 16.15 6.57
N TYR A 119 7.26 15.86 5.56
CA TYR A 119 8.33 14.88 5.70
C TYR A 119 9.33 15.30 6.79
N GLU A 120 9.69 16.57 6.83
CA GLU A 120 10.63 17.12 7.82
C GLU A 120 10.05 17.04 9.24
N ALA A 121 8.75 17.29 9.40
CA ALA A 121 8.09 17.15 10.69
C ALA A 121 8.03 15.67 11.14
N MET A 122 7.74 14.75 10.22
CA MET A 122 7.73 13.32 10.52
C MET A 122 9.09 12.80 11.00
N MET A 123 10.19 13.29 10.41
CA MET A 123 11.55 12.95 10.84
C MET A 123 11.92 13.44 12.24
N GLN A 124 11.15 14.37 12.82
CA GLN A 124 11.36 14.90 14.18
C GLN A 124 10.58 14.13 15.25
N LEU A 125 9.71 13.20 14.86
CA LEU A 125 8.91 12.36 15.78
C LEU A 125 9.72 11.12 16.21
N GLU A 126 10.82 11.35 16.93
CA GLU A 126 11.77 10.30 17.34
C GLU A 126 11.14 9.32 18.34
N TYR A 127 10.38 9.83 19.30
CA TYR A 127 9.70 9.00 20.30
C TYR A 127 8.56 8.20 19.68
N LEU A 128 7.87 8.73 18.67
CA LEU A 128 6.95 7.93 17.85
C LEU A 128 7.66 6.76 17.19
N ASP A 129 8.81 6.98 16.55
CA ASP A 129 9.59 5.92 15.90
C ASP A 129 10.04 4.86 16.94
N MET A 130 10.49 5.29 18.12
CA MET A 130 10.80 4.37 19.22
C MET A 130 9.58 3.54 19.64
N THR A 131 8.42 4.17 19.80
CA THR A 131 7.18 3.49 20.25
C THR A 131 6.69 2.48 19.20
N VAL A 132 6.90 2.77 17.92
CA VAL A 132 6.54 1.90 16.79
C VAL A 132 7.49 0.70 16.67
N ASN A 133 8.73 0.81 17.16
CA ASN A 133 9.79 -0.21 17.05
C ASN A 133 9.97 -1.12 18.28
N GLU A 134 9.27 -0.86 19.39
CA GLU A 134 9.28 -1.69 20.62
C GLU A 134 8.62 -3.07 20.40
#